data_AF-A0A414X0V0-F1
#
_entry.id   AF-A0A414X0V0-F1
#
_cell.length_a   1.000
_cell.length_b   1.000
_cell.length_c   1.000
_cell.angle_alpha   90.00
_cell.angle_beta   90.00
_cell.angle_gamma   90.00
#
_symmetry.space_group_name_H-M   'P 1'
#
loop_
_entity.id
_entity.type
_entity.pdbx_description
1 polymer ?
#
loop_
_entity_poly.entity_id
_entity_poly.type
_entity_poly.pdbx_seq_one_letter_code
_entity_poly.pdbx_strand_id
1 'polypeptide(L)'
;MTLTLEHFLDLIDELPKYHEYDYVKGGVYKIRLEEVDHNNKNVAVTKVDTSNSSVKTANITTENLSTFVKKVVENKPLHIESVWNGSGSSRSAWEGLFAHTSEFYTYFSGNKKYLVWVPSHPHTPGKMETLTEKMMEELSLNHPAVFECVSSKYRPYITAIKSKPFLLLAGISGTGKSRIVRELARACWNEDSEEFKSQKPENFEMVQVKPNWHDSSELIGYVSRIDGEKFVVGPFLRFLVKAIQHPDMPYFFCLDEMNLAPVEQYFAEYLSVMESRKKNEQGEIVIDPIVNFEVTTAYKSLIDQLFVNDEAARRDYLTESSGKRLSLPANLIIVGTVNMDETTFSFSRKVLDRAMTIEMNEVDLDAGLTERYEHIGKLGCDELIGTAVEGVDVYAANKEVCDKVLTYLKAVNAVLEGTSFKIAYRTRNEFLLYVVNNLSYRKDEAGNELTEEYVIARALDEVTSMKILSRIEGDDTKVKDSLLDDLIKTIRERLKDLSEEFVEEKSVSLAKLKEMKKKLDSGFTSFWSY
;
A
#
# COMPACT_ATOMS: atom_id res chain seq x y z
N MET A 1 -15.44 13.43 6.05
CA MET A 1 -16.90 13.43 5.84
C MET A 1 -17.23 12.70 4.55
N THR A 2 -18.35 11.98 4.47
CA THR A 2 -18.75 11.28 3.23
C THR A 2 -19.92 12.03 2.60
N LEU A 3 -19.80 12.41 1.33
CA LEU A 3 -20.89 13.02 0.58
C LEU A 3 -22.02 11.99 0.46
N THR A 4 -23.21 12.33 0.96
CA THR A 4 -24.41 11.49 0.75
C THR A 4 -25.15 11.97 -0.49
N LEU A 5 -25.93 11.08 -1.09
CA LEU A 5 -26.76 11.44 -2.24
C LEU A 5 -27.79 12.52 -1.88
N GLU A 6 -28.30 12.51 -0.65
CA GLU A 6 -29.25 13.53 -0.19
C GLU A 6 -28.56 14.89 -0.06
N HIS A 7 -27.41 14.95 0.62
CA HIS A 7 -26.61 16.17 0.73
C HIS A 7 -26.24 16.72 -0.65
N PHE A 8 -25.89 15.85 -1.60
CA PHE A 8 -25.58 16.30 -2.95
C PHE A 8 -26.80 16.86 -3.70
N LEU A 9 -28.00 16.32 -3.47
CA LEU A 9 -29.22 16.87 -4.04
C LEU A 9 -29.54 18.25 -3.42
N ASP A 10 -29.35 18.40 -2.11
CA ASP A 10 -29.51 19.67 -1.41
C ASP A 10 -28.59 20.75 -2.01
N LEU A 11 -27.31 20.43 -2.23
CA LEU A 11 -26.33 21.32 -2.87
C LEU A 11 -26.72 21.75 -4.29
N ILE A 12 -27.40 20.88 -5.05
CA ILE A 12 -27.88 21.22 -6.39
C ILE A 12 -29.15 22.07 -6.31
N ASP A 13 -30.06 21.80 -5.36
CA ASP A 13 -31.31 22.55 -5.21
C ASP A 13 -31.08 23.98 -4.67
N GLU A 14 -29.93 24.25 -4.06
CA GLU A 14 -29.45 25.61 -3.74
C GLU A 14 -29.23 26.49 -4.99
N LEU A 15 -29.01 25.88 -6.16
CA LEU A 15 -28.75 26.61 -7.39
C LEU A 15 -30.04 27.25 -7.93
N PRO A 16 -29.99 28.53 -8.35
CA PRO A 16 -31.10 29.16 -9.07
C PRO A 16 -31.59 28.33 -10.26
N LYS A 17 -32.86 27.92 -10.20
CA LYS A 17 -33.55 27.22 -11.30
C LYS A 17 -33.72 28.17 -12.48
N TYR A 18 -33.69 27.61 -13.69
CA TYR A 18 -33.75 28.31 -14.97
C TYR A 18 -32.60 29.28 -15.26
N HIS A 19 -31.56 29.29 -14.42
CA HIS A 19 -30.32 30.03 -14.68
C HIS A 19 -29.35 29.20 -15.55
N GLU A 20 -28.61 29.87 -16.43
CA GLU A 20 -27.65 29.22 -17.34
C GLU A 20 -26.22 29.30 -16.78
N TYR A 21 -25.70 28.15 -16.38
CA TYR A 21 -24.36 27.97 -15.82
C TYR A 21 -23.34 27.60 -16.91
N ASP A 22 -22.12 28.09 -16.76
CA ASP A 22 -21.04 27.82 -17.71
C ASP A 22 -20.46 26.41 -17.54
N TYR A 23 -19.87 25.86 -18.61
CA TYR A 23 -19.07 24.65 -18.48
C TYR A 23 -17.68 24.99 -17.92
N VAL A 24 -17.03 24.04 -17.25
CA VAL A 24 -15.69 24.24 -16.66
C VAL A 24 -14.63 24.71 -17.67
N LYS A 25 -14.68 24.23 -18.93
CA LYS A 25 -13.75 24.67 -19.99
C LYS A 25 -14.26 25.86 -20.83
N GLY A 26 -15.36 26.50 -20.40
CA GLY A 26 -16.03 27.54 -21.16
C GLY A 26 -16.48 27.08 -22.55
N GLY A 27 -16.95 28.03 -23.36
CA GLY A 27 -17.37 27.80 -24.75
C GLY A 27 -18.80 28.28 -25.01
N VAL A 28 -19.40 27.76 -26.08
CA VAL A 28 -20.76 28.14 -26.51
C VAL A 28 -21.86 27.38 -25.77
N TYR A 29 -21.52 26.36 -24.99
CA TYR A 29 -22.49 25.54 -24.28
C TYR A 29 -22.63 25.95 -22.82
N LYS A 30 -23.87 26.05 -22.36
CA LYS A 30 -24.26 26.25 -20.97
C LYS A 30 -25.17 25.12 -20.51
N ILE A 31 -25.31 24.94 -19.20
CA ILE A 31 -26.29 24.04 -18.59
C ILE A 31 -27.29 24.85 -17.78
N ARG A 32 -28.56 24.52 -17.92
CA ARG A 32 -29.66 25.10 -17.17
C ARG A 32 -30.29 24.05 -16.26
N LEU A 33 -30.40 24.36 -14.97
CA LEU A 33 -31.13 23.53 -14.01
C LEU A 33 -32.62 23.80 -14.14
N GLU A 34 -33.43 22.77 -14.38
CA GLU A 34 -34.88 22.89 -14.48
C GLU A 34 -35.53 22.51 -13.14
N GLU A 35 -35.18 21.35 -12.60
CA GLU A 35 -35.80 20.78 -11.40
C GLU A 35 -34.88 19.78 -10.69
N VAL A 36 -35.01 19.68 -9.37
CA VAL A 36 -34.40 18.64 -8.53
C VAL A 36 -35.54 17.85 -7.88
N ASP A 37 -35.60 16.54 -8.12
CA ASP A 37 -36.61 15.64 -7.55
C ASP A 37 -35.96 14.78 -6.46
N HIS A 38 -36.20 15.14 -5.19
CA HIS A 38 -35.69 14.40 -4.04
C HIS A 38 -36.35 13.02 -3.86
N ASN A 39 -37.59 12.84 -4.31
CA ASN A 39 -38.30 11.57 -4.14
C ASN A 39 -37.74 10.50 -5.08
N ASN A 40 -37.60 10.85 -6.36
CA ASN A 40 -37.04 9.95 -7.37
C ASN A 40 -35.52 10.10 -7.52
N LYS A 41 -34.90 11.00 -6.75
CA LYS A 41 -33.46 11.26 -6.73
C LYS A 41 -32.89 11.47 -8.13
N ASN A 42 -33.50 12.37 -8.87
CA ASN A 42 -33.08 12.73 -10.22
C ASN A 42 -33.01 14.25 -10.38
N VAL A 43 -32.26 14.72 -11.38
CA VAL A 43 -32.12 16.15 -11.66
C VAL A 43 -32.44 16.41 -13.12
N ALA A 44 -33.42 17.27 -13.38
CA ALA A 44 -33.80 17.68 -14.72
C ALA A 44 -32.93 18.87 -15.15
N VAL A 45 -32.20 18.70 -16.24
CA VAL A 45 -31.29 19.72 -16.75
C VAL A 45 -31.30 19.77 -18.26
N THR A 46 -30.97 20.94 -18.79
CA THR A 46 -30.97 21.18 -20.22
C THR A 46 -29.68 21.84 -20.66
N LYS A 47 -29.08 21.33 -21.73
CA LYS A 47 -27.95 22.00 -22.39
C LYS A 47 -28.48 23.09 -23.29
N VAL A 48 -27.87 24.26 -23.21
CA VAL A 48 -28.17 25.42 -24.04
C VAL A 48 -26.94 25.71 -24.90
N ASP A 49 -27.11 25.72 -26.22
CA ASP A 49 -26.08 26.18 -27.16
C ASP A 49 -26.35 27.65 -27.48
N THR A 50 -25.50 28.53 -26.96
CA THR A 50 -25.62 29.99 -27.12
C THR A 50 -25.36 30.47 -28.54
N SER A 51 -24.76 29.64 -29.41
CA SER A 51 -24.45 30.02 -30.79
C SER A 51 -25.66 29.95 -31.74
N ASN A 52 -26.57 29.01 -31.48
CA ASN A 52 -27.76 28.75 -32.30
C ASN A 52 -29.07 28.73 -31.48
N SER A 53 -29.01 29.04 -30.19
CA SER A 53 -30.13 28.99 -29.24
C SER A 53 -30.83 27.63 -29.19
N SER A 54 -30.14 26.55 -29.54
CA SER A 54 -30.68 25.20 -29.45
C SER A 54 -30.58 24.66 -28.03
N VAL A 55 -31.56 23.84 -27.67
CA VAL A 55 -31.77 23.38 -26.29
C VAL A 55 -31.98 21.86 -26.33
N LYS A 56 -31.24 21.10 -25.51
CA LYS A 56 -31.30 19.63 -25.48
C LYS A 56 -31.31 19.09 -24.05
N THR A 57 -32.28 18.23 -23.75
CA THR A 57 -32.40 17.57 -22.44
C THR A 57 -31.16 16.74 -22.10
N ALA A 58 -30.75 16.81 -20.84
CA ALA A 58 -29.54 16.18 -20.33
C ALA A 58 -29.71 15.69 -18.89
N ASN A 59 -30.92 15.26 -18.50
CA ASN A 59 -31.26 14.84 -17.14
C ASN A 59 -30.25 13.86 -16.53
N ILE A 60 -30.08 13.96 -15.22
CA ILE A 60 -29.19 13.12 -14.42
C ILE A 60 -30.04 12.10 -13.66
N THR A 61 -29.79 10.82 -13.90
CA THR A 61 -30.50 9.72 -13.24
C THR A 61 -29.93 9.47 -11.84
N THR A 62 -30.71 8.82 -10.98
CA THR A 62 -30.28 8.38 -9.65
C THR A 62 -29.02 7.53 -9.67
N GLU A 63 -28.90 6.64 -10.66
CA GLU A 63 -27.70 5.80 -10.84
C GLU A 63 -26.46 6.65 -11.13
N ASN A 64 -26.58 7.65 -12.00
CA ASN A 64 -25.46 8.52 -12.34
C ASN A 64 -25.05 9.44 -11.17
N LEU A 65 -26.03 9.98 -10.43
CA LEU A 65 -25.77 10.75 -9.21
C LEU A 65 -25.12 9.88 -8.13
N SER A 66 -25.64 8.67 -7.92
CA SER A 66 -25.06 7.71 -6.96
C SER A 66 -23.64 7.31 -7.33
N THR A 67 -23.37 7.11 -8.63
CA THR A 67 -22.05 6.77 -9.15
C THR A 67 -21.07 7.92 -8.94
N PHE A 68 -21.51 9.16 -9.15
CA PHE A 68 -20.70 10.35 -8.87
C PHE A 68 -20.39 10.47 -7.38
N VAL A 69 -21.41 10.48 -6.54
CA VAL A 69 -21.28 10.63 -5.08
C VAL A 69 -20.36 9.56 -4.48
N LYS A 70 -20.45 8.30 -4.93
CA LYS A 70 -19.56 7.20 -4.47
C LYS A 70 -18.07 7.43 -4.80
N LYS A 71 -17.76 8.24 -5.82
CA LYS A 71 -16.38 8.53 -6.24
C LYS A 71 -15.84 9.84 -5.68
N VAL A 72 -16.69 10.68 -5.10
CA VAL A 72 -16.26 11.92 -4.46
C VAL A 72 -15.63 11.58 -3.10
N VAL A 73 -14.43 12.10 -2.88
CA VAL A 73 -13.74 12.04 -1.59
C VAL A 73 -13.42 13.47 -1.18
N GLU A 74 -13.66 13.79 0.09
CA GLU A 74 -13.40 15.11 0.65
C GLU A 74 -11.97 15.58 0.34
N ASN A 75 -11.85 16.83 -0.13
CA ASN A 75 -10.60 17.52 -0.49
C ASN A 75 -9.70 16.79 -1.50
N LYS A 76 -10.16 15.72 -2.17
CA LYS A 76 -9.39 15.01 -3.21
C LYS A 76 -9.86 15.40 -4.62
N PRO A 77 -8.93 15.62 -5.58
CA PRO A 77 -9.29 15.86 -6.98
C PRO A 77 -9.96 14.66 -7.66
N LEU A 78 -11.19 14.85 -8.12
CA LEU A 78 -11.94 13.88 -8.92
C LEU A 78 -11.89 14.25 -10.41
N HIS A 79 -11.33 13.38 -11.23
CA HIS A 79 -11.35 13.55 -12.68
C HIS A 79 -12.69 13.08 -13.26
N ILE A 80 -13.51 13.99 -13.77
CA ILE A 80 -14.89 13.64 -14.18
C ILE A 80 -14.96 12.54 -15.24
N GLU A 81 -13.95 12.41 -16.10
CA GLU A 81 -13.93 11.40 -17.14
C GLU A 81 -13.80 9.97 -16.59
N SER A 82 -13.22 9.81 -15.40
CA SER A 82 -13.09 8.50 -14.74
C SER A 82 -14.38 8.07 -14.05
N VAL A 83 -15.37 8.97 -13.87
CA VAL A 83 -16.59 8.65 -13.12
C VAL A 83 -17.46 7.65 -13.86
N TRP A 84 -17.73 7.91 -15.15
CA TRP A 84 -18.65 7.13 -16.00
C TRP A 84 -17.97 6.39 -17.16
N ASN A 85 -16.70 5.99 -17.00
CA ASN A 85 -15.92 5.19 -17.95
C ASN A 85 -15.99 5.67 -19.41
N GLY A 86 -15.89 6.98 -19.65
CA GLY A 86 -15.93 7.50 -21.02
C GLY A 86 -17.32 7.52 -21.69
N SER A 87 -18.38 7.04 -21.04
CA SER A 87 -19.73 6.94 -21.60
C SER A 87 -20.62 8.12 -21.19
N GLY A 88 -21.47 8.62 -22.10
CA GLY A 88 -22.44 9.68 -21.83
C GLY A 88 -22.12 11.01 -22.50
N SER A 89 -23.05 11.50 -23.34
CA SER A 89 -22.90 12.74 -24.11
C SER A 89 -23.12 14.01 -23.28
N SER A 90 -23.52 13.89 -22.00
CA SER A 90 -23.91 14.98 -21.11
C SER A 90 -22.99 15.28 -19.95
N ARG A 91 -21.87 14.56 -19.84
CA ARG A 91 -20.94 14.66 -18.70
C ARG A 91 -20.40 16.06 -18.46
N SER A 92 -19.95 16.75 -19.51
CA SER A 92 -19.43 18.12 -19.37
C SER A 92 -20.50 19.12 -18.92
N ALA A 93 -21.77 18.83 -19.22
CA ALA A 93 -22.87 19.62 -18.70
C ALA A 93 -23.04 19.39 -17.21
N TRP A 94 -23.10 18.12 -16.78
CA TRP A 94 -23.21 17.75 -15.37
C TRP A 94 -22.04 18.30 -14.55
N GLU A 95 -20.82 18.16 -15.05
CA GLU A 95 -19.61 18.75 -14.47
C GLU A 95 -19.74 20.26 -14.28
N GLY A 96 -20.23 20.96 -15.31
CA GLY A 96 -20.47 22.40 -15.23
C GLY A 96 -21.47 22.75 -14.14
N LEU A 97 -22.57 22.02 -14.02
CA LEU A 97 -23.56 22.25 -12.95
C LEU A 97 -22.96 22.02 -11.57
N PHE A 98 -22.25 20.90 -11.38
CA PHE A 98 -21.68 20.52 -10.08
C PHE A 98 -20.63 21.54 -9.62
N ALA A 99 -19.83 22.07 -10.54
CA ALA A 99 -18.83 23.10 -10.27
C ALA A 99 -19.39 24.43 -9.75
N HIS A 100 -20.71 24.65 -9.84
CA HIS A 100 -21.37 25.85 -9.32
C HIS A 100 -22.05 25.64 -7.96
N THR A 101 -22.11 24.41 -7.46
CA THR A 101 -22.64 24.14 -6.11
C THR A 101 -21.71 24.72 -5.06
N SER A 102 -22.23 25.03 -3.87
CA SER A 102 -21.51 25.76 -2.82
C SER A 102 -20.26 25.06 -2.29
N GLU A 103 -20.15 23.74 -2.42
CA GLU A 103 -19.04 22.97 -1.83
C GLU A 103 -18.06 22.40 -2.87
N PHE A 104 -18.27 22.64 -4.17
CA PHE A 104 -17.44 22.06 -5.23
C PHE A 104 -16.60 23.10 -5.95
N TYR A 105 -15.29 22.90 -5.88
CA TYR A 105 -14.31 23.73 -6.57
C TYR A 105 -13.79 23.06 -7.84
N THR A 106 -13.40 23.87 -8.83
CA THR A 106 -12.58 23.38 -9.95
C THR A 106 -11.10 23.43 -9.59
N TYR A 107 -10.34 22.46 -10.04
CA TYR A 107 -8.88 22.43 -9.92
C TYR A 107 -8.22 22.04 -11.23
N PHE A 108 -7.12 22.69 -11.59
CA PHE A 108 -6.39 22.44 -12.82
C PHE A 108 -4.96 22.00 -12.47
N SER A 109 -4.55 20.84 -12.97
CA SER A 109 -3.18 20.35 -12.88
C SER A 109 -2.69 20.03 -14.29
N GLY A 110 -1.77 20.86 -14.78
CA GLY A 110 -1.41 20.89 -16.20
C GLY A 110 -2.62 21.16 -17.09
N ASN A 111 -2.87 20.27 -18.07
CA ASN A 111 -4.00 20.39 -19.01
C ASN A 111 -5.28 19.65 -18.57
N LYS A 112 -5.26 19.02 -17.39
CA LYS A 112 -6.38 18.26 -16.82
C LYS A 112 -7.17 19.11 -15.85
N LYS A 113 -8.47 18.83 -15.77
CA LYS A 113 -9.42 19.49 -14.88
C LYS A 113 -10.03 18.49 -13.91
N TYR A 114 -10.29 18.96 -12.71
CA TYR A 114 -10.80 18.15 -11.61
C TYR A 114 -11.90 18.93 -10.89
N LEU A 115 -12.81 18.19 -10.27
CA LEU A 115 -13.70 18.72 -9.24
C LEU A 115 -13.17 18.29 -7.87
N VAL A 116 -13.22 19.20 -6.89
CA VAL A 116 -12.79 18.95 -5.52
C VAL A 116 -13.95 19.33 -4.61
N TRP A 117 -14.40 18.39 -3.78
CA TRP A 117 -15.46 18.65 -2.81
C TRP A 117 -14.84 19.10 -1.47
N VAL A 118 -15.14 20.33 -1.05
CA VAL A 118 -14.55 20.99 0.12
C VAL A 118 -15.68 21.51 1.04
N PRO A 119 -16.32 20.62 1.82
CA PRO A 119 -17.46 20.98 2.67
C PRO A 119 -17.08 21.92 3.83
N SER A 120 -15.79 21.98 4.19
CA SER A 120 -15.29 22.86 5.26
C SER A 120 -15.27 24.34 4.88
N HIS A 121 -15.31 24.66 3.59
CA HIS A 121 -15.22 26.02 3.07
C HIS A 121 -16.24 26.23 1.95
N PRO A 122 -17.55 26.27 2.23
CA PRO A 122 -18.53 26.51 1.19
C PRO A 122 -18.42 27.94 0.64
N HIS A 123 -18.50 28.07 -0.68
CA HIS A 123 -18.59 29.35 -1.40
C HIS A 123 -20.03 29.65 -1.83
N THR A 124 -20.23 30.80 -2.46
CA THR A 124 -21.57 31.22 -2.90
C THR A 124 -22.13 30.26 -3.96
N PRO A 125 -23.32 29.66 -3.76
CA PRO A 125 -23.99 28.86 -4.79
C PRO A 125 -24.18 29.66 -6.08
N GLY A 126 -24.02 28.98 -7.22
CA GLY A 126 -24.15 29.59 -8.55
C GLY A 126 -22.89 30.33 -9.03
N LYS A 127 -21.80 30.33 -8.27
CA LYS A 127 -20.48 30.78 -8.72
C LYS A 127 -19.52 29.60 -8.83
N MET A 128 -18.73 29.55 -9.90
CA MET A 128 -17.65 28.59 -10.06
C MET A 128 -16.36 29.16 -9.48
N GLU A 129 -15.81 28.49 -8.46
CA GLU A 129 -14.55 28.88 -7.81
C GLU A 129 -13.43 27.90 -8.16
N THR A 130 -12.20 28.40 -8.29
CA THR A 130 -11.02 27.60 -8.66
C THR A 130 -10.01 27.53 -7.52
N LEU A 131 -9.62 26.32 -7.13
CA LEU A 131 -8.54 26.10 -6.17
C LEU A 131 -7.18 26.35 -6.82
N THR A 132 -6.32 27.05 -6.09
CA THR A 132 -4.90 27.19 -6.44
C THR A 132 -4.10 25.98 -5.95
N GLU A 133 -2.92 25.72 -6.53
CA GLU A 133 -2.02 24.66 -6.05
C GLU A 133 -1.70 24.82 -4.56
N LYS A 134 -1.46 26.05 -4.10
CA LYS A 134 -1.20 26.34 -2.68
C LYS A 134 -2.38 25.97 -1.77
N MET A 135 -3.61 26.28 -2.18
CA MET A 135 -4.81 25.91 -1.41
C MET A 135 -5.04 24.41 -1.42
N MET A 136 -4.72 23.72 -2.52
CA MET A 136 -4.75 22.25 -2.56
C MET A 136 -3.72 21.64 -1.61
N GLU A 137 -2.51 22.20 -1.54
CA GLU A 137 -1.50 21.79 -0.56
C GLU A 137 -2.00 22.01 0.88
N GLU A 138 -2.56 23.18 1.19
CA GLU A 138 -3.13 23.48 2.52
C GLU A 138 -4.30 22.54 2.87
N LEU A 139 -5.20 22.22 1.93
CA LEU A 139 -6.28 21.26 2.14
C LEU A 139 -5.77 19.83 2.31
N SER A 140 -4.65 19.48 1.66
CA SER A 140 -3.99 18.18 1.84
C SER A 140 -3.23 18.06 3.17
N LEU A 141 -2.77 19.19 3.72
CA LEU A 141 -2.13 19.28 5.05
C LEU A 141 -3.17 19.32 6.18
N ASN A 142 -4.33 19.95 5.95
CA ASN A 142 -5.43 20.10 6.91
C ASN A 142 -6.45 18.96 6.87
N HIS A 143 -6.33 18.03 5.91
CA HIS A 143 -6.83 16.69 6.16
C HIS A 143 -5.86 16.05 7.14
N PRO A 144 -6.27 15.73 8.39
CA PRO A 144 -5.85 14.44 8.87
C PRO A 144 -6.33 13.49 7.77
N ALA A 145 -5.39 12.92 7.00
CA ALA A 145 -5.65 11.66 6.36
C ALA A 145 -6.42 10.84 7.40
N VAL A 146 -7.56 10.29 7.02
CA VAL A 146 -8.44 9.53 7.91
C VAL A 146 -7.64 8.33 8.43
N PHE A 147 -6.78 8.58 9.41
CA PHE A 147 -6.00 7.66 10.22
C PHE A 147 -6.65 7.57 11.60
N GLU A 148 -7.92 7.98 11.71
CA GLU A 148 -8.63 8.05 12.98
C GLU A 148 -9.03 6.68 13.54
N CYS A 149 -8.62 5.57 12.92
CA CYS A 149 -9.03 4.23 13.39
C CYS A 149 -8.02 3.10 13.13
N VAL A 150 -6.76 3.39 12.77
CA VAL A 150 -5.75 2.32 12.69
C VAL A 150 -5.02 2.23 14.01
N SER A 151 -5.19 1.11 14.71
CA SER A 151 -4.54 0.89 16.00
C SER A 151 -3.02 1.00 15.88
N SER A 152 -2.40 1.75 16.81
CA SER A 152 -0.95 1.98 16.91
C SER A 152 -0.15 0.67 16.86
N LYS A 153 -0.74 -0.42 17.36
CA LYS A 153 -0.21 -1.79 17.36
C LYS A 153 0.09 -2.32 15.96
N TYR A 154 -0.75 -2.01 14.97
CA TYR A 154 -0.59 -2.56 13.61
C TYR A 154 0.21 -1.65 12.67
N ARG A 155 0.50 -0.41 13.09
CA ARG A 155 1.30 0.54 12.30
C ARG A 155 2.62 -0.06 11.80
N PRO A 156 3.46 -0.75 12.60
CA PRO A 156 4.71 -1.32 12.11
C PRO A 156 4.51 -2.24 10.89
N TYR A 157 3.46 -3.07 10.89
CA TYR A 157 3.12 -3.94 9.77
C TYR A 157 2.72 -3.12 8.55
N ILE A 158 1.82 -2.13 8.72
CA ILE A 158 1.32 -1.30 7.63
C ILE A 158 2.46 -0.48 7.00
N THR A 159 3.30 0.16 7.81
CA THR A 159 4.43 0.95 7.31
C THR A 159 5.53 0.08 6.72
N ALA A 160 5.75 -1.13 7.25
CA ALA A 160 6.66 -2.10 6.64
C ALA A 160 6.16 -2.52 5.25
N ILE A 161 4.87 -2.88 5.12
CA ILE A 161 4.23 -3.27 3.85
C ILE A 161 4.32 -2.13 2.84
N LYS A 162 3.96 -0.91 3.25
CA LYS A 162 3.98 0.28 2.39
C LYS A 162 5.38 0.61 1.89
N SER A 163 6.39 0.37 2.72
CA SER A 163 7.80 0.59 2.36
C SER A 163 8.35 -0.52 1.48
N LYS A 164 7.95 -1.77 1.75
CA LYS A 164 8.34 -2.94 0.98
C LYS A 164 7.32 -4.08 1.18
N PRO A 165 6.61 -4.52 0.12
CA PRO A 165 5.53 -5.50 0.22
C PRO A 165 6.04 -6.96 0.27
N PHE A 166 7.13 -7.18 1.01
CA PHE A 166 7.62 -8.51 1.37
C PHE A 166 8.03 -8.52 2.84
N LEU A 167 7.25 -9.20 3.66
CA LEU A 167 7.45 -9.29 5.11
C LEU A 167 7.85 -10.69 5.53
N LEU A 168 8.67 -10.79 6.57
CA LEU A 168 8.90 -12.01 7.34
C LEU A 168 8.37 -11.78 8.75
N LEU A 169 7.41 -12.61 9.16
CA LEU A 169 6.91 -12.63 10.53
C LEU A 169 7.53 -13.82 11.25
N ALA A 170 8.35 -13.54 12.26
CA ALA A 170 9.07 -14.54 13.02
C ALA A 170 8.64 -14.55 14.48
N GLY A 171 8.67 -15.72 15.11
CA GLY A 171 8.33 -15.87 16.52
C GLY A 171 7.98 -17.31 16.86
N ILE A 172 7.77 -17.59 18.15
CA ILE A 172 7.41 -18.92 18.61
C ILE A 172 6.08 -19.39 18.00
N SER A 173 5.86 -20.70 17.95
CA SER A 173 4.60 -21.26 17.48
C SER A 173 3.42 -20.80 18.36
N GLY A 174 2.26 -20.56 17.74
CA GLY A 174 1.06 -20.10 18.46
C GLY A 174 0.93 -18.58 18.68
N THR A 175 1.90 -17.77 18.26
CA THR A 175 1.85 -16.28 18.36
C THR A 175 0.92 -15.58 17.37
N GLY A 176 0.19 -16.33 16.54
CA GLY A 176 -0.78 -15.76 15.61
C GLY A 176 -0.19 -15.17 14.33
N LYS A 177 1.04 -15.51 13.94
CA LYS A 177 1.71 -15.02 12.70
C LYS A 177 0.84 -15.15 11.45
N SER A 178 0.31 -16.34 11.18
CA SER A 178 -0.55 -16.57 10.01
C SER A 178 -1.96 -15.98 10.19
N ARG A 179 -2.38 -15.75 11.46
CA ARG A 179 -3.65 -15.06 11.77
C ARG A 179 -3.54 -13.59 11.40
N ILE A 180 -2.49 -12.88 11.82
CA ILE A 180 -2.38 -11.43 11.55
C ILE A 180 -2.37 -11.11 10.05
N VAL A 181 -1.76 -11.95 9.20
CA VAL A 181 -1.80 -11.74 7.73
C VAL A 181 -3.23 -11.82 7.20
N ARG A 182 -4.02 -12.78 7.70
CA ARG A 182 -5.43 -12.92 7.34
C ARG A 182 -6.26 -11.73 7.85
N GLU A 183 -5.98 -11.25 9.06
CA GLU A 183 -6.70 -10.09 9.63
C GLU A 183 -6.36 -8.80 8.87
N LEU A 184 -5.11 -8.60 8.42
CA LEU A 184 -4.73 -7.48 7.56
C LEU A 184 -5.47 -7.52 6.21
N ALA A 185 -5.61 -8.71 5.61
CA ALA A 185 -6.40 -8.88 4.40
C ALA A 185 -7.90 -8.63 4.64
N ARG A 186 -8.43 -9.11 5.76
CA ARG A 186 -9.83 -8.90 6.18
C ARG A 186 -10.14 -7.42 6.41
N ALA A 187 -9.21 -6.69 7.02
CA ALA A 187 -9.32 -5.25 7.28
C ALA A 187 -9.45 -4.41 6.00
N CYS A 188 -9.17 -4.98 4.82
CA CYS A 188 -9.40 -4.32 3.55
C CYS A 188 -10.88 -4.30 3.11
N TRP A 189 -11.75 -5.04 3.82
CA TRP A 189 -13.19 -5.13 3.55
C TRP A 189 -13.99 -4.34 4.59
N ASN A 190 -15.19 -3.88 4.21
CA ASN A 190 -16.11 -3.29 5.18
C ASN A 190 -16.65 -4.36 6.14
N GLU A 191 -16.81 -4.03 7.42
CA GLU A 191 -17.23 -4.98 8.47
C GLU A 191 -18.58 -5.67 8.18
N ASP A 192 -19.46 -5.00 7.44
CA ASP A 192 -20.77 -5.51 7.07
C ASP A 192 -20.74 -6.50 5.89
N SER A 193 -19.66 -6.50 5.08
CA SER A 193 -19.51 -7.34 3.89
C SER A 193 -19.38 -8.83 4.18
N GLU A 194 -19.71 -9.66 3.18
CA GLU A 194 -19.54 -11.10 3.26
C GLU A 194 -18.05 -11.50 3.40
N GLU A 195 -17.17 -10.79 2.70
CA GLU A 195 -15.73 -11.05 2.73
C GLU A 195 -15.08 -10.74 4.08
N PHE A 196 -15.55 -9.72 4.79
CA PHE A 196 -15.07 -9.47 6.16
C PHE A 196 -15.42 -10.64 7.09
N LYS A 197 -16.63 -11.18 6.96
CA LYS A 197 -17.13 -12.29 7.79
C LYS A 197 -16.60 -13.66 7.34
N SER A 198 -16.02 -13.74 6.14
CA SER A 198 -15.56 -14.99 5.57
C SER A 198 -14.38 -15.58 6.36
N GLN A 199 -14.30 -16.90 6.38
CA GLN A 199 -13.17 -17.59 6.99
C GLN A 199 -11.86 -17.29 6.25
N LYS A 200 -11.94 -17.14 4.93
CA LYS A 200 -10.84 -16.85 4.03
C LYS A 200 -11.30 -15.74 3.06
N PRO A 201 -10.90 -14.49 3.32
CA PRO A 201 -11.17 -13.38 2.41
C PRO A 201 -10.64 -13.64 1.00
N GLU A 202 -11.34 -13.18 -0.04
CA GLU A 202 -10.93 -13.40 -1.44
C GLU A 202 -9.51 -12.89 -1.74
N ASN A 203 -9.11 -11.79 -1.10
CA ASN A 203 -7.81 -11.15 -1.23
C ASN A 203 -6.71 -11.80 -0.36
N PHE A 204 -6.93 -13.00 0.16
CA PHE A 204 -5.97 -13.74 0.99
C PHE A 204 -5.78 -15.18 0.49
N GLU A 205 -4.52 -15.58 0.28
CA GLU A 205 -4.14 -16.96 -0.01
C GLU A 205 -3.01 -17.39 0.91
N MET A 206 -3.08 -18.63 1.41
CA MET A 206 -2.07 -19.19 2.30
C MET A 206 -1.59 -20.53 1.76
N VAL A 207 -0.29 -20.65 1.55
CA VAL A 207 0.35 -21.85 1.06
C VAL A 207 1.37 -22.30 2.09
N GLN A 208 1.23 -23.53 2.59
CA GLN A 208 2.18 -24.12 3.51
C GLN A 208 3.37 -24.69 2.73
N VAL A 209 4.56 -24.20 3.04
CA VAL A 209 5.82 -24.69 2.46
C VAL A 209 6.06 -26.13 2.91
N LYS A 210 6.69 -26.94 2.06
CA LYS A 210 7.03 -28.33 2.36
C LYS A 210 8.55 -28.55 2.28
N PRO A 211 9.12 -29.46 3.08
CA PRO A 211 10.57 -29.67 3.13
C PRO A 211 11.20 -30.11 1.80
N ASN A 212 10.40 -30.71 0.91
CA ASN A 212 10.83 -31.22 -0.39
C ASN A 212 10.79 -30.17 -1.51
N TRP A 213 10.55 -28.89 -1.18
CA TRP A 213 10.56 -27.81 -2.16
C TRP A 213 12.02 -27.43 -2.49
N HIS A 214 12.41 -27.66 -3.74
CA HIS A 214 13.79 -27.45 -4.23
C HIS A 214 13.88 -26.53 -5.45
N ASP A 215 12.74 -26.12 -5.98
CA ASP A 215 12.61 -25.18 -7.09
C ASP A 215 11.24 -24.49 -7.03
N SER A 216 10.98 -23.61 -7.99
CA SER A 216 9.80 -22.75 -8.03
C SER A 216 8.54 -23.42 -8.57
N SER A 217 8.59 -24.69 -8.96
CA SER A 217 7.49 -25.41 -9.61
C SER A 217 6.23 -25.45 -8.75
N GLU A 218 6.37 -25.51 -7.43
CA GLU A 218 5.26 -25.58 -6.48
C GLU A 218 4.50 -24.26 -6.32
N LEU A 219 5.12 -23.14 -6.69
CA LEU A 219 4.50 -21.80 -6.65
C LEU A 219 4.13 -21.32 -8.05
N ILE A 220 5.10 -21.34 -8.96
CA ILE A 220 4.98 -20.83 -10.33
C ILE A 220 4.28 -21.86 -11.22
N GLY A 221 4.69 -23.12 -11.13
CA GLY A 221 4.24 -24.19 -12.01
C GLY A 221 5.34 -24.69 -12.95
N TYR A 222 5.01 -25.67 -13.77
CA TYR A 222 5.96 -26.35 -14.65
C TYR A 222 5.30 -26.80 -15.95
N VAL A 223 6.11 -27.07 -16.97
CA VAL A 223 5.62 -27.63 -18.24
C VAL A 223 5.51 -29.14 -18.13
N SER A 224 4.30 -29.68 -18.25
CA SER A 224 4.05 -31.10 -18.42
C SER A 224 4.01 -31.45 -19.90
N ARG A 225 4.51 -32.64 -20.23
CA ARG A 225 4.42 -33.23 -21.57
C ARG A 225 3.52 -34.48 -21.61
N ILE A 226 2.84 -34.76 -20.51
CA ILE A 226 1.86 -35.84 -20.42
C ILE A 226 0.58 -35.34 -21.11
N ASP A 227 0.12 -36.08 -22.13
CA ASP A 227 -1.05 -35.73 -22.95
C ASP A 227 -0.94 -34.37 -23.67
N GLY A 228 0.26 -34.10 -24.19
CA GLY A 228 0.61 -32.86 -24.90
C GLY A 228 1.41 -31.89 -24.04
N GLU A 229 2.01 -30.89 -24.67
CA GLU A 229 2.71 -29.82 -23.95
C GLU A 229 1.68 -28.87 -23.32
N LYS A 230 1.62 -28.86 -21.98
CA LYS A 230 0.71 -28.03 -21.20
C LYS A 230 1.42 -27.49 -19.97
N PHE A 231 1.13 -26.25 -19.61
CA PHE A 231 1.65 -25.68 -18.37
C PHE A 231 0.75 -26.10 -17.20
N VAL A 232 1.32 -26.58 -16.10
CA VAL A 232 0.60 -26.84 -14.84
C VAL A 232 0.76 -25.61 -13.96
N VAL A 233 -0.28 -24.78 -13.88
CA VAL A 233 -0.21 -23.48 -13.20
C VAL A 233 -0.23 -23.64 -11.68
N GLY A 234 0.81 -23.12 -11.02
CA GLY A 234 0.92 -23.12 -9.57
C GLY A 234 0.00 -22.10 -8.86
N PRO A 235 -0.20 -22.25 -7.54
CA PRO A 235 -1.10 -21.42 -6.75
C PRO A 235 -0.71 -19.93 -6.74
N PHE A 236 0.58 -19.62 -6.79
CA PHE A 236 1.05 -18.23 -6.79
C PHE A 236 0.59 -17.49 -8.04
N LEU A 237 0.75 -18.05 -9.24
CA LEU A 237 0.31 -17.39 -10.48
C LEU A 237 -1.21 -17.24 -10.55
N ARG A 238 -1.97 -18.20 -10.02
CA ARG A 238 -3.43 -18.09 -9.94
C ARG A 238 -3.85 -16.92 -9.05
N PHE A 239 -3.21 -16.76 -7.90
CA PHE A 239 -3.49 -15.65 -6.99
C PHE A 239 -3.00 -14.31 -7.55
N LEU A 240 -1.83 -14.29 -8.19
CA LEU A 240 -1.26 -13.13 -8.88
C LEU A 240 -2.25 -12.52 -9.87
N VAL A 241 -2.92 -13.35 -10.68
CA VAL A 241 -3.87 -12.87 -11.68
C VAL A 241 -5.12 -12.25 -11.07
N LYS A 242 -5.58 -12.76 -9.91
CA LYS A 242 -6.64 -12.08 -9.16
C LYS A 242 -6.21 -10.66 -8.75
N ALA A 243 -5.00 -10.51 -8.22
CA ALA A 243 -4.47 -9.19 -7.87
C ALA A 243 -4.34 -8.25 -9.08
N ILE A 244 -3.93 -8.78 -10.25
CA ILE A 244 -3.89 -8.04 -11.53
C ILE A 244 -5.28 -7.56 -11.96
N GLN A 245 -6.31 -8.39 -11.78
CA GLN A 245 -7.69 -8.09 -12.18
C GLN A 245 -8.39 -7.10 -11.21
N HIS A 246 -7.88 -6.97 -9.99
CA HIS A 246 -8.44 -6.11 -8.93
C HIS A 246 -7.39 -5.14 -8.35
N PRO A 247 -6.86 -4.19 -9.16
CA PRO A 247 -5.74 -3.33 -8.76
C PRO A 247 -6.05 -2.39 -7.59
N ASP A 248 -7.33 -2.07 -7.35
CA ASP A 248 -7.79 -1.18 -6.28
C ASP A 248 -7.94 -1.89 -4.92
N MET A 249 -7.54 -3.16 -4.83
CA MET A 249 -7.67 -3.98 -3.63
C MET A 249 -6.30 -4.59 -3.26
N PRO A 250 -5.81 -4.48 -2.01
CA PRO A 250 -4.60 -5.15 -1.58
C PRO A 250 -4.78 -6.68 -1.48
N TYR A 251 -3.85 -7.45 -2.07
CA TYR A 251 -3.84 -8.92 -2.06
C TYR A 251 -2.69 -9.47 -1.24
N PHE A 252 -2.97 -10.40 -0.32
CA PHE A 252 -2.01 -10.98 0.61
C PHE A 252 -1.75 -12.45 0.30
N PHE A 253 -0.51 -12.77 -0.08
CA PHE A 253 -0.06 -14.14 -0.27
C PHE A 253 0.86 -14.55 0.88
N CYS A 254 0.39 -15.48 1.70
CA CYS A 254 1.06 -15.95 2.91
C CYS A 254 1.78 -17.28 2.64
N LEU A 255 3.10 -17.30 2.75
CA LEU A 255 3.92 -18.52 2.78
C LEU A 255 4.07 -18.97 4.22
N ASP A 256 3.32 -19.99 4.61
CA ASP A 256 3.34 -20.50 5.98
C ASP A 256 4.52 -21.46 6.17
N GLU A 257 5.24 -21.31 7.29
CA GLU A 257 6.47 -22.06 7.59
C GLU A 257 7.54 -21.88 6.51
N MET A 258 7.76 -20.62 6.11
CA MET A 258 8.60 -20.25 4.97
C MET A 258 10.01 -20.84 5.05
N ASN A 259 10.55 -21.02 6.25
CA ASN A 259 11.88 -21.57 6.53
C ASN A 259 11.94 -23.11 6.60
N LEU A 260 10.87 -23.82 6.24
CA LEU A 260 10.87 -25.29 6.20
C LEU A 260 11.65 -25.85 4.99
N ALA A 261 11.91 -25.02 3.98
CA ALA A 261 12.76 -25.33 2.83
C ALA A 261 13.68 -24.15 2.49
N PRO A 262 14.77 -24.36 1.72
CA PRO A 262 15.67 -23.28 1.31
C PRO A 262 14.94 -22.22 0.47
N VAL A 263 14.66 -21.06 1.08
CA VAL A 263 13.80 -20.03 0.48
C VAL A 263 14.36 -19.48 -0.83
N GLU A 264 15.68 -19.33 -0.93
CA GLU A 264 16.30 -18.87 -2.17
C GLU A 264 16.14 -19.82 -3.36
N GLN A 265 15.75 -21.08 -3.14
CA GLN A 265 15.54 -22.06 -4.20
C GLN A 265 14.12 -22.00 -4.73
N TYR A 266 13.12 -22.23 -3.87
CA TYR A 266 11.72 -22.29 -4.32
C TYR A 266 11.10 -20.91 -4.60
N PHE A 267 11.71 -19.85 -4.07
CA PHE A 267 11.21 -18.47 -4.23
C PHE A 267 12.12 -17.60 -5.11
N ALA A 268 13.00 -18.24 -5.90
CA ALA A 268 14.07 -17.59 -6.65
C ALA A 268 13.56 -16.51 -7.63
N GLU A 269 12.53 -16.82 -8.43
CA GLU A 269 11.96 -15.96 -9.48
C GLU A 269 11.37 -14.71 -8.84
N TYR A 270 10.61 -14.88 -7.75
CA TYR A 270 10.03 -13.75 -7.01
C TYR A 270 11.12 -12.85 -6.42
N LEU A 271 12.13 -13.43 -5.77
CA LEU A 271 13.25 -12.67 -5.20
C LEU A 271 14.05 -11.93 -6.28
N SER A 272 14.14 -12.49 -7.48
CA SER A 272 14.81 -11.86 -8.62
C SER A 272 13.99 -10.69 -9.17
N VAL A 273 12.73 -10.93 -9.52
CA VAL A 273 11.87 -9.94 -10.18
C VAL A 273 11.57 -8.74 -9.29
N MET A 274 11.47 -8.92 -7.97
CA MET A 274 11.28 -7.81 -7.03
C MET A 274 12.40 -6.76 -7.10
N GLU A 275 13.62 -7.14 -7.48
CA GLU A 275 14.75 -6.20 -7.58
C GLU A 275 14.62 -5.23 -8.76
N SER A 276 13.80 -5.56 -9.76
CA SER A 276 13.53 -4.69 -10.91
C SER A 276 12.52 -3.57 -10.61
N ARG A 277 11.86 -3.63 -9.45
CA ARG A 277 10.81 -2.69 -9.07
C ARG A 277 11.34 -1.26 -9.01
N LYS A 278 10.83 -0.41 -9.89
CA LYS A 278 11.19 1.01 -9.98
C LYS A 278 10.02 1.86 -10.43
N LYS A 279 10.15 3.17 -10.24
CA LYS A 279 9.23 4.15 -10.81
C LYS A 279 9.71 4.53 -12.22
N ASN A 280 8.84 4.43 -13.22
CA ASN A 280 9.17 4.87 -14.58
C ASN A 280 9.05 6.40 -14.73
N GLU A 281 9.41 6.94 -15.90
CA GLU A 281 9.33 8.39 -16.18
C GLU A 281 7.91 8.96 -16.11
N GLN A 282 6.89 8.10 -16.30
CA GLN A 282 5.47 8.43 -16.19
C GLN A 282 4.96 8.41 -14.74
N GLY A 283 5.82 8.04 -13.78
CA GLY A 283 5.47 7.95 -12.37
C GLY A 283 4.77 6.65 -11.96
N GLU A 284 4.72 5.66 -12.84
CA GLU A 284 4.11 4.35 -12.58
C GLU A 284 5.15 3.37 -12.02
N ILE A 285 4.72 2.48 -11.13
CA ILE A 285 5.57 1.42 -10.62
C ILE A 285 5.59 0.27 -11.62
N VAL A 286 6.77 -0.03 -12.14
CA VAL A 286 6.99 -1.11 -13.11
C VAL A 286 7.90 -2.17 -12.51
N ILE A 287 7.63 -3.42 -12.90
CA ILE A 287 8.36 -4.61 -12.45
C ILE A 287 8.52 -5.52 -13.67
N ASP A 288 9.68 -6.14 -13.81
CA ASP A 288 9.95 -7.13 -14.85
C ASP A 288 8.95 -8.30 -14.77
N PRO A 289 8.77 -9.07 -15.86
CA PRO A 289 7.86 -10.21 -15.86
C PRO A 289 8.39 -11.32 -14.93
N ILE A 290 7.51 -11.92 -14.11
CA ILE A 290 7.84 -13.13 -13.35
C ILE A 290 7.85 -14.37 -14.25
N VAL A 291 7.02 -14.37 -15.29
CA VAL A 291 7.08 -15.36 -16.39
C VAL A 291 7.33 -14.63 -17.69
N ASN A 292 8.45 -14.96 -18.35
CA ASN A 292 8.80 -14.39 -19.63
C ASN A 292 7.78 -14.78 -20.71
N PHE A 293 7.51 -13.85 -21.62
CA PHE A 293 6.68 -14.14 -22.78
C PHE A 293 7.43 -15.09 -23.72
N GLU A 294 6.75 -16.16 -24.14
CA GLU A 294 7.26 -17.11 -25.11
C GLU A 294 6.17 -17.50 -26.09
N VAL A 295 6.52 -17.62 -27.38
CA VAL A 295 5.59 -18.10 -28.42
C VAL A 295 5.56 -19.63 -28.42
N THR A 296 5.09 -20.23 -27.32
CA THR A 296 5.04 -21.69 -27.11
C THR A 296 3.64 -22.18 -26.78
N THR A 297 3.39 -23.48 -26.99
CA THR A 297 2.10 -24.08 -26.63
C THR A 297 1.90 -24.13 -25.11
N ALA A 298 3.00 -24.31 -24.37
CA ALA A 298 3.02 -24.17 -22.91
C ALA A 298 2.59 -22.77 -22.45
N TYR A 299 3.20 -21.70 -22.97
CA TYR A 299 2.84 -20.33 -22.56
C TYR A 299 1.38 -20.00 -22.92
N LYS A 300 0.93 -20.41 -24.10
CA LYS A 300 -0.49 -20.27 -24.46
C LYS A 300 -1.40 -21.00 -23.46
N SER A 301 -1.06 -22.25 -23.14
CA SER A 301 -1.79 -23.06 -22.15
C SER A 301 -1.81 -22.41 -20.75
N LEU A 302 -0.73 -21.74 -20.35
CA LEU A 302 -0.65 -20.96 -19.11
C LEU A 302 -1.66 -19.79 -19.13
N ILE A 303 -1.61 -18.96 -20.16
CA ILE A 303 -2.49 -17.79 -20.29
C ILE A 303 -3.96 -18.22 -20.40
N ASP A 304 -4.26 -19.29 -21.14
CA ASP A 304 -5.60 -19.85 -21.25
C ASP A 304 -6.16 -20.32 -19.89
N GLN A 305 -5.32 -20.88 -19.03
CA GLN A 305 -5.70 -21.32 -17.69
C GLN A 305 -5.82 -20.19 -16.67
N LEU A 306 -5.05 -19.12 -16.84
CA LEU A 306 -5.07 -17.96 -15.96
C LEU A 306 -6.26 -17.03 -16.24
N PHE A 307 -6.66 -16.90 -17.50
CA PHE A 307 -7.69 -15.97 -17.96
C PHE A 307 -8.87 -16.68 -18.64
N VAL A 308 -9.41 -17.71 -17.97
CA VAL A 308 -10.43 -18.63 -18.52
C VAL A 308 -11.60 -17.87 -19.16
N ASN A 309 -12.12 -16.84 -18.48
CA ASN A 309 -13.31 -16.09 -18.89
C ASN A 309 -13.00 -14.69 -19.44
N ASP A 310 -11.75 -14.41 -19.82
CA ASP A 310 -11.32 -13.09 -20.30
C ASP A 310 -10.55 -13.18 -21.62
N GLU A 311 -11.29 -13.29 -22.72
CA GLU A 311 -10.75 -13.32 -24.09
C GLU A 311 -9.97 -12.06 -24.46
N ALA A 312 -10.27 -10.91 -23.84
CA ALA A 312 -9.54 -9.68 -24.09
C ALA A 312 -8.16 -9.74 -23.42
N ALA A 313 -8.10 -10.11 -22.14
CA ALA A 313 -6.83 -10.30 -21.45
C ALA A 313 -5.98 -11.39 -22.12
N ARG A 314 -6.58 -12.53 -22.51
CA ARG A 314 -5.83 -13.58 -23.23
C ARG A 314 -5.14 -13.04 -24.47
N ARG A 315 -5.83 -12.24 -25.28
CA ARG A 315 -5.21 -11.59 -26.45
C ARG A 315 -4.09 -10.64 -26.04
N ASP A 316 -4.27 -9.82 -25.02
CA ASP A 316 -3.25 -8.90 -24.54
C ASP A 316 -1.97 -9.63 -24.12
N TYR A 317 -2.07 -10.72 -23.36
CA TYR A 317 -0.91 -11.48 -22.85
C TYR A 317 -0.27 -12.41 -23.91
N LEU A 318 -1.01 -12.82 -24.94
CA LEU A 318 -0.48 -13.61 -26.06
C LEU A 318 0.12 -12.74 -27.17
N THR A 319 0.01 -11.41 -27.08
CA THR A 319 0.56 -10.50 -28.08
C THR A 319 2.05 -10.24 -27.81
N GLU A 320 2.88 -10.56 -28.81
CA GLU A 320 4.33 -10.38 -28.73
C GLU A 320 4.73 -8.90 -28.66
N SER A 321 4.30 -8.07 -29.61
CA SER A 321 4.62 -6.64 -29.63
C SER A 321 3.49 -5.85 -28.97
N SER A 322 3.80 -4.98 -27.99
CA SER A 322 2.83 -4.14 -27.24
C SER A 322 1.83 -4.88 -26.35
N GLY A 323 1.93 -6.21 -26.23
CA GLY A 323 1.11 -6.99 -25.30
C GLY A 323 1.51 -6.81 -23.83
N LYS A 324 0.64 -7.29 -22.93
CA LYS A 324 0.91 -7.30 -21.50
C LYS A 324 1.90 -8.41 -21.14
N ARG A 325 2.51 -8.29 -19.96
CA ARG A 325 3.41 -9.29 -19.39
C ARG A 325 2.95 -9.65 -17.99
N LEU A 326 3.16 -10.91 -17.62
CA LEU A 326 2.86 -11.40 -16.27
C LEU A 326 3.93 -10.84 -15.32
N SER A 327 3.71 -9.61 -14.86
CA SER A 327 4.54 -8.92 -13.86
C SER A 327 3.83 -8.90 -12.50
N LEU A 328 4.57 -8.64 -11.43
CA LEU A 328 3.98 -8.44 -10.11
C LEU A 328 3.14 -7.16 -10.09
N PRO A 329 1.86 -7.19 -9.71
CA PRO A 329 1.06 -5.99 -9.58
C PRO A 329 1.41 -5.27 -8.26
N ALA A 330 1.25 -3.95 -8.21
CA ALA A 330 1.68 -3.14 -7.07
C ALA A 330 0.91 -3.45 -5.78
N ASN A 331 -0.32 -3.97 -5.90
CA ASN A 331 -1.21 -4.34 -4.81
C ASN A 331 -0.95 -5.73 -4.21
N LEU A 332 0.05 -6.48 -4.70
CA LEU A 332 0.42 -7.78 -4.15
C LEU A 332 1.41 -7.63 -3.00
N ILE A 333 1.07 -8.24 -1.86
CA ILE A 333 1.85 -8.25 -0.62
C ILE A 333 2.18 -9.70 -0.28
N ILE A 334 3.47 -9.98 -0.11
CA ILE A 334 3.94 -11.30 0.31
C ILE A 334 4.30 -11.27 1.78
N VAL A 335 3.85 -12.29 2.52
CA VAL A 335 4.25 -12.49 3.90
C VAL A 335 4.73 -13.92 4.10
N GLY A 336 5.94 -14.09 4.60
CA GLY A 336 6.44 -15.38 5.08
C GLY A 336 6.28 -15.49 6.58
N THR A 337 5.64 -16.54 7.09
CA THR A 337 5.67 -16.84 8.52
C THR A 337 6.81 -17.79 8.82
N VAL A 338 7.49 -17.57 9.94
CA VAL A 338 8.72 -18.26 10.30
C VAL A 338 8.54 -18.83 11.70
N ASN A 339 8.73 -20.15 11.82
CA ASN A 339 8.85 -20.80 13.12
C ASN A 339 10.32 -20.83 13.50
N MET A 340 10.60 -20.51 14.76
CA MET A 340 11.95 -20.30 15.26
C MET A 340 12.56 -21.56 15.88
N ASP A 341 12.01 -22.73 15.59
CA ASP A 341 12.41 -24.02 16.15
C ASP A 341 13.66 -24.61 15.46
N GLU A 342 14.36 -25.48 16.19
CA GLU A 342 15.65 -26.11 15.81
C GLU A 342 15.61 -26.86 14.47
N THR A 343 14.43 -27.18 13.93
CA THR A 343 14.24 -28.02 12.74
C THR A 343 14.11 -27.26 11.41
N THR A 344 14.51 -26.00 11.36
CA THR A 344 14.29 -25.12 10.19
C THR A 344 15.58 -24.61 9.54
N PHE A 345 15.48 -24.17 8.27
CA PHE A 345 16.61 -23.60 7.54
C PHE A 345 16.82 -22.13 7.95
N SER A 346 18.08 -21.73 8.14
CA SER A 346 18.39 -20.31 8.32
C SER A 346 18.18 -19.52 7.02
N PHE A 347 17.78 -18.26 7.16
CA PHE A 347 17.61 -17.41 5.98
C PHE A 347 18.93 -16.94 5.42
N SER A 348 19.11 -17.09 4.11
CA SER A 348 20.22 -16.45 3.42
C SER A 348 20.09 -14.92 3.46
N ARG A 349 21.23 -14.23 3.41
CA ARG A 349 21.27 -12.75 3.33
C ARG A 349 20.48 -12.22 2.12
N LYS A 350 20.41 -12.98 1.03
CA LYS A 350 19.56 -12.66 -0.14
C LYS A 350 18.12 -12.38 0.29
N VAL A 351 17.56 -13.24 1.14
CA VAL A 351 16.16 -13.17 1.54
C VAL A 351 15.96 -12.03 2.54
N LEU A 352 16.82 -11.93 3.55
CA LEU A 352 16.75 -10.88 4.58
C LEU A 352 16.96 -9.47 4.02
N ASP A 353 17.85 -9.32 3.05
CA ASP A 353 18.03 -8.05 2.34
C ASP A 353 16.78 -7.66 1.54
N ARG A 354 15.95 -8.64 1.15
CA ARG A 354 14.74 -8.41 0.34
C ARG A 354 13.47 -8.27 1.18
N ALA A 355 13.46 -8.66 2.44
CA ALA A 355 12.27 -8.59 3.29
C ALA A 355 12.35 -7.52 4.39
N MET A 356 11.19 -7.14 4.93
CA MET A 356 11.05 -6.48 6.23
C MET A 356 10.76 -7.55 7.29
N THR A 357 11.62 -7.70 8.29
CA THR A 357 11.45 -8.73 9.34
C THR A 357 10.78 -8.13 10.56
N ILE A 358 9.70 -8.73 11.03
CA ILE A 358 9.02 -8.36 12.29
C ILE A 358 9.02 -9.58 13.19
N GLU A 359 9.50 -9.40 14.42
CA GLU A 359 9.50 -10.43 15.45
C GLU A 359 8.24 -10.28 16.34
N MET A 360 7.50 -11.36 16.51
CA MET A 360 6.25 -11.45 17.26
C MET A 360 6.49 -12.28 18.53
N ASN A 361 7.14 -11.67 19.52
CA ASN A 361 7.48 -12.33 20.79
C ASN A 361 6.49 -12.03 21.93
N GLU A 362 5.74 -10.94 21.82
CA GLU A 362 4.77 -10.56 22.85
C GLU A 362 3.48 -11.37 22.66
N VAL A 363 3.15 -12.16 23.68
CA VAL A 363 1.91 -12.93 23.75
C VAL A 363 0.97 -12.22 24.71
N ASP A 364 -0.11 -11.68 24.18
CA ASP A 364 -1.23 -11.18 24.96
C ASP A 364 -2.24 -12.33 25.14
N LEU A 365 -2.34 -12.84 26.37
CA LEU A 365 -3.23 -13.96 26.70
C LEU A 365 -4.69 -13.53 26.83
N ASP A 366 -4.95 -12.22 27.00
CA ASP A 366 -6.29 -11.66 27.12
C ASP A 366 -6.86 -11.26 25.74
N ALA A 367 -5.99 -11.09 24.73
CA ALA A 367 -6.39 -10.74 23.37
C ALA A 367 -7.31 -11.78 22.70
N GLY A 368 -8.32 -11.30 21.98
CA GLY A 368 -9.23 -12.13 21.18
C GLY A 368 -10.25 -12.94 21.99
N LEU A 369 -10.40 -12.67 23.29
CA LEU A 369 -11.41 -13.30 24.15
C LEU A 369 -12.78 -12.61 24.07
N THR A 370 -12.81 -11.31 23.78
CA THR A 370 -14.03 -10.50 23.74
C THR A 370 -14.64 -10.42 22.35
N GLU A 371 -13.81 -10.52 21.31
CA GLU A 371 -14.21 -10.28 19.93
C GLU A 371 -13.57 -11.27 18.97
N ARG A 372 -14.29 -11.56 17.88
CA ARG A 372 -13.91 -12.61 16.93
C ARG A 372 -12.77 -12.18 15.99
N TYR A 373 -12.71 -10.91 15.63
CA TYR A 373 -11.78 -10.34 14.65
C TYR A 373 -10.97 -9.21 15.30
N GLU A 374 -9.79 -8.94 14.74
CA GLU A 374 -8.91 -7.87 15.26
C GLU A 374 -9.41 -6.49 14.79
N HIS A 375 -9.42 -5.50 15.68
CA HIS A 375 -9.74 -4.10 15.35
C HIS A 375 -8.53 -3.38 14.76
N ILE A 376 -8.21 -3.72 13.51
CA ILE A 376 -7.12 -3.08 12.76
C ILE A 376 -7.56 -1.71 12.22
N GLY A 377 -8.87 -1.51 12.01
CA GLY A 377 -9.41 -0.40 11.22
C GLY A 377 -9.41 -0.73 9.72
N LYS A 378 -10.24 -0.02 8.95
CA LYS A 378 -10.33 -0.23 7.51
C LYS A 378 -9.03 0.15 6.81
N LEU A 379 -8.49 -0.77 6.01
CA LEU A 379 -7.29 -0.57 5.20
C LEU A 379 -7.65 -0.51 3.72
N GLY A 380 -6.88 0.24 2.93
CA GLY A 380 -6.98 0.28 1.49
C GLY A 380 -5.61 0.41 0.83
N CYS A 381 -5.62 0.69 -0.47
CA CYS A 381 -4.38 0.89 -1.21
C CYS A 381 -3.59 2.10 -0.71
N ASP A 382 -4.25 3.15 -0.21
CA ASP A 382 -3.59 4.35 0.30
C ASP A 382 -2.73 4.05 1.55
N GLU A 383 -3.18 3.13 2.40
CA GLU A 383 -2.48 2.73 3.62
C GLU A 383 -1.37 1.71 3.35
N LEU A 384 -1.59 0.78 2.40
CA LEU A 384 -0.72 -0.38 2.22
C LEU A 384 0.20 -0.31 1.00
N ILE A 385 -0.16 0.42 -0.06
CA ILE A 385 0.57 0.43 -1.32
C ILE A 385 1.39 1.71 -1.45
N GLY A 386 2.72 1.57 -1.38
CA GLY A 386 3.63 2.70 -1.53
C GLY A 386 3.69 3.23 -2.96
N THR A 387 3.68 4.55 -3.11
CA THR A 387 3.87 5.28 -4.38
C THR A 387 5.33 5.62 -4.68
N ALA A 388 6.22 5.31 -3.73
CA ALA A 388 7.66 5.41 -3.79
C ALA A 388 8.28 4.03 -3.55
N VAL A 389 9.31 3.68 -4.31
CA VAL A 389 9.96 2.37 -4.27
C VAL A 389 11.47 2.45 -4.08
N GLU A 390 12.06 3.63 -4.31
CA GLU A 390 13.47 3.91 -4.09
C GLU A 390 13.69 5.15 -3.23
N GLY A 391 14.88 5.28 -2.64
CA GLY A 391 15.21 6.45 -1.80
C GLY A 391 15.15 7.77 -2.58
N VAL A 392 15.44 7.75 -3.88
CA VAL A 392 15.37 8.95 -4.74
C VAL A 392 13.94 9.49 -4.87
N ASP A 393 12.93 8.62 -4.76
CA ASP A 393 11.51 9.00 -4.90
C ASP A 393 11.02 9.89 -3.74
N VAL A 394 11.66 9.78 -2.56
CA VAL A 394 11.26 10.51 -1.34
C VAL A 394 12.26 11.59 -0.92
N TYR A 395 13.52 11.49 -1.37
CA TYR A 395 14.61 12.31 -0.85
C TYR A 395 14.41 13.81 -1.08
N ALA A 396 14.06 14.21 -2.30
CA ALA A 396 13.92 15.64 -2.63
C ALA A 396 12.79 16.30 -1.83
N ALA A 397 11.67 15.60 -1.65
CA ALA A 397 10.50 16.10 -0.93
C ALA A 397 10.67 16.08 0.60
N ASN A 398 11.55 15.22 1.14
CA ASN A 398 11.72 15.01 2.58
C ASN A 398 13.17 15.21 3.02
N LYS A 399 13.89 16.16 2.40
CA LYS A 399 15.34 16.27 2.51
C LYS A 399 15.85 16.32 3.95
N GLU A 400 15.25 17.16 4.80
CA GLU A 400 15.67 17.30 6.20
C GLU A 400 15.51 16.00 6.99
N VAL A 401 14.37 15.32 6.83
CA VAL A 401 14.11 14.02 7.45
C VAL A 401 15.08 12.97 6.92
N CYS A 402 15.27 12.91 5.60
CA CYS A 402 16.20 11.97 4.98
C CYS A 402 17.65 12.21 5.43
N ASP A 403 18.07 13.45 5.60
CA ASP A 403 19.43 13.78 6.10
C ASP A 403 19.62 13.36 7.57
N LYS A 404 18.59 13.46 8.41
CA LYS A 404 18.57 12.88 9.77
C LYS A 404 18.77 11.36 9.71
N VAL A 405 18.03 10.66 8.84
CA VAL A 405 18.16 9.20 8.63
C VAL A 405 19.54 8.82 8.13
N LEU A 406 20.10 9.55 7.16
CA LEU A 406 21.44 9.28 6.65
C LEU A 406 22.52 9.51 7.70
N THR A 407 22.36 10.50 8.57
CA THR A 407 23.28 10.76 9.68
C THR A 407 23.27 9.60 10.68
N TYR A 408 22.08 9.12 11.06
CA TYR A 408 21.92 7.91 11.88
C TYR A 408 22.60 6.69 11.23
N LEU A 409 22.28 6.41 9.97
CA LEU A 409 22.82 5.26 9.24
C LEU A 409 24.34 5.32 9.09
N LYS A 410 24.94 6.49 8.85
CA LYS A 410 26.40 6.66 8.78
C LYS A 410 27.07 6.31 10.11
N ALA A 411 26.47 6.71 11.23
CA ALA A 411 27.00 6.39 12.56
C ALA A 411 26.94 4.88 12.84
N VAL A 412 25.79 4.24 12.58
CA VAL A 412 25.65 2.78 12.74
C VAL A 412 26.57 2.02 11.79
N ASN A 413 26.68 2.44 10.53
CA ASN A 413 27.54 1.79 9.55
C ASN A 413 29.04 1.92 9.90
N ALA A 414 29.45 3.00 10.57
CA ALA A 414 30.82 3.15 11.06
C ALA A 414 31.19 2.09 12.10
N VAL A 415 30.23 1.69 12.96
CA VAL A 415 30.41 0.57 13.90
C VAL A 415 30.48 -0.77 13.18
N LEU A 416 29.68 -0.95 12.12
CA LEU A 416 29.65 -2.17 11.32
C LEU A 416 30.81 -2.27 10.32
N GLU A 417 31.68 -1.25 10.24
CA GLU A 417 32.79 -1.21 9.31
C GLU A 417 33.80 -2.35 9.62
N GLY A 418 34.31 -3.00 8.57
CA GLY A 418 35.17 -4.18 8.71
C GLY A 418 34.42 -5.49 9.04
N THR A 419 33.10 -5.44 9.27
CA THR A 419 32.27 -6.65 9.41
C THR A 419 31.60 -7.04 8.09
N SER A 420 30.98 -8.22 8.06
CA SER A 420 30.13 -8.63 6.94
C SER A 420 28.75 -7.96 6.93
N PHE A 421 28.39 -7.18 7.97
CA PHE A 421 27.03 -6.66 8.19
C PHE A 421 26.82 -5.23 7.70
N LYS A 422 27.79 -4.70 6.93
CA LYS A 422 27.75 -3.34 6.37
C LYS A 422 26.40 -3.00 5.73
N ILE A 423 26.04 -1.73 5.85
CA ILE A 423 24.81 -1.17 5.30
C ILE A 423 25.07 -0.82 3.84
N ALA A 424 24.25 -1.37 2.95
CA ALA A 424 24.30 -1.09 1.53
C ALA A 424 23.14 -0.18 1.09
N TYR A 425 23.15 0.23 -0.19
CA TYR A 425 22.16 1.15 -0.75
C TYR A 425 20.70 0.68 -0.60
N ARG A 426 20.46 -0.64 -0.63
CA ARG A 426 19.12 -1.21 -0.44
C ARG A 426 18.57 -0.94 0.95
N THR A 427 19.35 -1.29 1.98
CA THR A 427 19.00 -1.01 3.38
C THR A 427 18.80 0.49 3.59
N ARG A 428 19.66 1.34 3.01
CA ARG A 428 19.47 2.80 3.05
C ARG A 428 18.11 3.21 2.45
N ASN A 429 17.76 2.71 1.26
CA ASN A 429 16.49 3.06 0.61
C ASN A 429 15.29 2.64 1.49
N GLU A 430 15.33 1.45 2.08
CA GLU A 430 14.27 0.93 2.96
C GLU A 430 14.11 1.77 4.23
N PHE A 431 15.21 2.25 4.82
CA PHE A 431 15.17 3.19 5.94
C PHE A 431 14.49 4.51 5.57
N LEU A 432 14.84 5.08 4.42
CA LEU A 432 14.24 6.35 3.96
C LEU A 432 12.73 6.19 3.73
N LEU A 433 12.32 5.12 3.03
CA LEU A 433 10.91 4.83 2.78
C LEU A 433 10.14 4.57 4.07
N TYR A 434 10.70 3.77 4.99
CA TYR A 434 10.06 3.44 6.26
C TYR A 434 9.86 4.65 7.16
N VAL A 435 10.87 5.50 7.31
CA VAL A 435 10.77 6.70 8.13
C VAL A 435 9.78 7.70 7.52
N VAL A 436 9.81 7.93 6.21
CA VAL A 436 8.86 8.83 5.53
C VAL A 436 7.42 8.31 5.66
N ASN A 437 7.19 7.01 5.46
CA ASN A 437 5.87 6.40 5.63
C ASN A 437 5.36 6.46 7.08
N ASN A 438 6.23 6.72 8.05
CA ASN A 438 5.86 6.86 9.46
C ASN A 438 5.49 8.28 9.87
N LEU A 439 5.84 9.30 9.06
CA LEU A 439 5.61 10.71 9.40
C LEU A 439 4.13 11.07 9.56
N SER A 440 3.21 10.29 8.97
CA SER A 440 1.76 10.47 9.11
C SER A 440 1.20 9.91 10.42
N TYR A 441 1.96 9.11 11.16
CA TYR A 441 1.51 8.45 12.39
C TYR A 441 1.99 9.19 13.64
N ARG A 442 1.53 10.44 13.80
CA ARG A 442 1.96 11.37 14.86
C ARG A 442 1.16 11.28 16.16
N LYS A 443 0.21 10.37 16.30
CA LYS A 443 -0.57 10.24 17.54
C LYS A 443 -0.10 9.06 18.38
N ASP A 444 -0.10 9.25 19.70
CA ASP A 444 0.04 8.16 20.67
C ASP A 444 -1.28 7.40 20.90
N GLU A 445 -1.27 6.40 21.79
CA GLU A 445 -2.47 5.62 22.15
C GLU A 445 -3.55 6.44 22.86
N ALA A 446 -3.17 7.54 23.50
CA ALA A 446 -4.10 8.46 24.15
C ALA A 446 -4.58 9.58 23.19
N GLY A 447 -4.12 9.57 21.94
CA GLY A 447 -4.46 10.56 20.92
C GLY A 447 -3.66 11.86 21.00
N ASN A 448 -2.62 11.93 21.83
CA ASN A 448 -1.74 13.10 21.92
C ASN A 448 -0.82 13.16 20.71
N GLU A 449 -0.57 14.37 20.22
CA GLU A 449 0.41 14.61 19.15
C GLU A 449 1.84 14.39 19.65
N LEU A 450 2.60 13.66 18.85
CA LEU A 450 4.01 13.34 19.01
C LEU A 450 4.83 14.31 18.17
N THR A 451 6.00 14.67 18.66
CA THR A 451 6.97 15.45 17.90
C THR A 451 7.43 14.69 16.65
N GLU A 452 7.77 15.42 15.58
CA GLU A 452 8.30 14.80 14.37
C GLU A 452 9.60 14.04 14.66
N GLU A 453 10.46 14.64 15.49
CA GLU A 453 11.68 14.06 16.03
C GLU A 453 11.44 12.70 16.69
N TYR A 454 10.43 12.60 17.57
CA TYR A 454 10.09 11.34 18.22
C TYR A 454 9.61 10.30 17.20
N VAL A 455 8.77 10.69 16.24
CA VAL A 455 8.28 9.79 15.18
C VAL A 455 9.44 9.25 14.33
N ILE A 456 10.42 10.10 14.00
CA ILE A 456 11.63 9.70 13.29
C ILE A 456 12.45 8.73 14.14
N ALA A 457 12.69 9.03 15.42
CA ALA A 457 13.45 8.17 16.32
C ALA A 457 12.80 6.79 16.50
N ARG A 458 11.48 6.75 16.74
CA ARG A 458 10.70 5.51 16.82
C ARG A 458 10.80 4.68 15.53
N ALA A 459 10.63 5.31 14.37
CA ALA A 459 10.71 4.61 13.09
C ALA A 459 12.13 4.08 12.80
N LEU A 460 13.17 4.83 13.17
CA LEU A 460 14.57 4.40 13.05
C LEU A 460 14.89 3.21 13.95
N ASP A 461 14.40 3.22 15.19
CA ASP A 461 14.55 2.11 16.13
C ASP A 461 13.95 0.81 15.57
N GLU A 462 12.72 0.90 15.07
CA GLU A 462 12.00 -0.22 14.47
C GLU A 462 12.71 -0.79 13.25
N VAL A 463 12.98 0.04 12.24
CA VAL A 463 13.61 -0.43 11.00
C VAL A 463 15.05 -0.89 11.23
N THR A 464 15.73 -0.41 12.28
CA THR A 464 17.02 -0.96 12.73
C THR A 464 16.87 -2.41 13.16
N SER A 465 15.85 -2.74 13.95
CA SER A 465 15.52 -4.12 14.30
C SER A 465 15.18 -4.94 13.04
N MET A 466 14.29 -4.42 12.18
CA MET A 466 13.79 -5.14 11.00
C MET A 466 14.87 -5.44 9.96
N LYS A 467 15.81 -4.51 9.73
CA LYS A 467 16.73 -4.55 8.58
C LYS A 467 18.21 -4.68 8.93
N ILE A 468 18.65 -4.18 10.07
CA ILE A 468 20.07 -4.27 10.45
C ILE A 468 20.27 -5.49 11.34
N LEU A 469 19.55 -5.56 12.46
CA LEU A 469 19.76 -6.60 13.47
C LEU A 469 19.41 -7.98 12.93
N SER A 470 18.35 -8.11 12.13
CA SER A 470 17.94 -9.37 11.48
C SER A 470 19.04 -10.08 10.68
N ARG A 471 20.08 -9.36 10.25
CA ARG A 471 21.22 -9.91 9.48
C ARG A 471 22.41 -10.28 10.36
N ILE A 472 22.43 -9.89 11.64
CA ILE A 472 23.55 -10.11 12.55
C ILE A 472 23.39 -11.48 13.20
N GLU A 473 24.32 -12.37 12.88
CA GLU A 473 24.44 -13.70 13.46
C GLU A 473 25.90 -14.19 13.40
N GLY A 474 26.31 -14.98 14.38
CA GLY A 474 27.64 -15.56 14.43
C GLY A 474 28.13 -15.88 15.83
N ASP A 475 29.26 -16.58 15.86
CA ASP A 475 30.08 -16.76 17.05
C ASP A 475 30.96 -15.52 17.32
N ASP A 476 31.78 -15.59 18.36
CA ASP A 476 32.73 -14.53 18.75
C ASP A 476 33.74 -14.15 17.67
N THR A 477 33.92 -14.96 16.62
CA THR A 477 34.80 -14.62 15.50
C THR A 477 34.14 -13.63 14.55
N LYS A 478 32.82 -13.72 14.37
CA LYS A 478 32.02 -12.88 13.47
C LYS A 478 31.34 -11.72 14.19
N VAL A 479 30.86 -11.96 15.41
CA VAL A 479 30.13 -10.99 16.24
C VAL A 479 30.85 -10.89 17.58
N LYS A 480 31.72 -9.90 17.71
CA LYS A 480 32.44 -9.64 18.97
C LYS A 480 31.51 -8.99 19.99
N ASP A 481 31.70 -9.27 21.27
CA ASP A 481 30.98 -8.60 22.36
C ASP A 481 31.07 -7.06 22.25
N SER A 482 32.28 -6.56 21.94
CA SER A 482 32.53 -5.13 21.75
C SER A 482 31.71 -4.52 20.60
N LEU A 483 31.42 -5.30 19.54
CA LEU A 483 30.60 -4.84 18.42
C LEU A 483 29.16 -4.58 18.89
N LEU A 484 28.61 -5.47 19.71
CA LEU A 484 27.26 -5.32 20.26
C LEU A 484 27.19 -4.14 21.23
N ASP A 485 28.23 -3.94 22.06
CA ASP A 485 28.33 -2.77 22.94
C ASP A 485 28.40 -1.45 22.16
N ASP A 486 29.23 -1.39 21.13
CA ASP A 486 29.36 -0.20 20.29
C ASP A 486 28.06 0.10 19.54
N LEU A 487 27.33 -0.92 19.09
CA LEU A 487 26.00 -0.78 18.48
C LEU A 487 24.97 -0.26 19.49
N ILE A 488 24.88 -0.88 20.67
CA ILE A 488 23.97 -0.44 21.75
C ILE A 488 24.23 1.03 22.10
N LYS A 489 25.50 1.39 22.29
CA LYS A 489 25.90 2.76 22.61
C LYS A 489 25.51 3.73 21.50
N THR A 490 25.91 3.43 20.26
CA THR A 490 25.68 4.31 19.11
C THR A 490 24.20 4.51 18.83
N ILE A 491 23.40 3.44 18.85
CA ILE A 491 21.96 3.52 18.60
C ILE A 491 21.28 4.33 19.71
N ARG A 492 21.59 4.06 20.99
CA ARG A 492 21.05 4.83 22.12
C ARG A 492 21.35 6.31 21.99
N GLU A 493 22.61 6.67 21.77
CA GLU A 493 23.05 8.07 21.65
C GLU A 493 22.33 8.76 20.49
N ARG A 494 22.30 8.14 19.31
CA ARG A 494 21.67 8.74 18.11
C ARG A 494 20.15 8.89 18.22
N LEU A 495 19.46 7.96 18.87
CA LEU A 495 18.01 8.08 19.07
C LEU A 495 17.68 9.18 20.10
N LYS A 496 18.47 9.32 21.17
CA LYS A 496 18.32 10.40 22.15
C LYS A 496 18.70 11.77 21.59
N ASP A 497 19.75 11.85 20.75
CA ASP A 497 20.15 13.07 20.04
C ASP A 497 19.02 13.58 19.12
N LEU A 498 18.24 12.66 18.52
CA LEU A 498 17.12 13.01 17.67
C LEU A 498 15.92 13.50 18.48
N SER A 499 15.61 12.84 19.60
CA SER A 499 14.44 13.14 20.41
C SER A 499 14.74 12.89 21.88
N GLU A 500 14.75 13.96 22.69
CA GLU A 500 14.88 13.86 24.15
C GLU A 500 13.72 13.08 24.78
N GLU A 501 12.55 13.06 24.12
CA GLU A 501 11.36 12.30 24.52
C GLU A 501 11.47 10.78 24.26
N PHE A 502 12.57 10.32 23.63
CA PHE A 502 12.73 8.91 23.30
C PHE A 502 12.92 8.06 24.56
N VAL A 503 12.00 7.10 24.75
CA VAL A 503 11.98 6.20 25.91
C VAL A 503 12.80 4.95 25.60
N GLU A 504 13.98 4.83 26.20
CA GLU A 504 14.92 3.72 25.96
C GLU A 504 14.32 2.35 26.30
N GLU A 505 13.48 2.28 27.33
CA GLU A 505 12.82 1.05 27.79
C GLU A 505 11.83 0.48 26.76
N LYS A 506 11.32 1.34 25.86
CA LYS A 506 10.42 0.96 24.77
C LYS A 506 11.16 0.65 23.46
N SER A 507 12.49 0.78 23.44
CA SER A 507 13.29 0.55 22.23
C SER A 507 13.35 -0.93 21.86
N VAL A 508 12.81 -1.26 20.69
CA VAL A 508 12.83 -2.64 20.17
C VAL A 508 14.23 -3.06 19.76
N SER A 509 15.04 -2.16 19.19
CA SER A 509 16.40 -2.50 18.75
C SER A 509 17.36 -2.67 19.92
N LEU A 510 17.27 -1.83 20.96
CA LEU A 510 18.12 -1.94 22.15
C LEU A 510 17.73 -3.15 23.01
N ALA A 511 16.44 -3.44 23.15
CA ALA A 511 15.98 -4.67 23.80
C ALA A 511 16.55 -5.90 23.08
N LYS A 512 16.50 -5.91 21.74
CA LYS A 512 17.01 -7.03 20.95
C LYS A 512 18.53 -7.19 21.05
N LEU A 513 19.29 -6.11 20.99
CA LEU A 513 20.75 -6.17 21.16
C LEU A 513 21.17 -6.69 22.54
N LYS A 514 20.44 -6.33 23.60
CA LYS A 514 20.67 -6.87 24.95
C LYS A 514 20.43 -8.39 24.99
N GLU A 515 19.38 -8.87 24.32
CA GLU A 515 19.11 -10.30 24.18
C GLU A 515 20.24 -11.01 23.41
N MET A 516 20.65 -10.45 22.27
CA MET A 516 21.73 -10.98 21.45
C MET A 516 23.05 -11.05 22.22
N LYS A 517 23.35 -10.03 23.03
CA LYS A 517 24.55 -10.01 23.88
C LYS A 517 24.54 -11.15 24.89
N LYS A 518 23.41 -11.34 25.60
CA LYS A 518 23.25 -12.44 26.56
C LYS A 518 23.43 -13.82 25.91
N LYS A 519 23.04 -13.98 24.64
CA LYS A 519 23.24 -15.24 23.90
C LYS A 519 24.69 -15.46 23.50
N LEU A 520 25.41 -14.40 23.17
CA LEU A 520 26.83 -14.49 22.81
C LEU A 520 27.66 -15.11 23.93
N ASP A 521 27.29 -14.90 25.20
CA ASP A 521 27.90 -15.58 26.37
C ASP A 521 27.86 -17.12 26.26
N SER A 522 26.92 -17.66 25.48
CA SER A 522 26.78 -19.10 25.19
C SER A 522 27.56 -19.55 23.96
N GLY A 523 28.36 -18.68 23.34
CA GLY A 523 29.27 -18.95 22.22
C GLY A 523 28.69 -18.64 20.83
N PHE A 524 27.42 -18.27 20.72
CA PHE A 524 26.78 -17.91 19.46
C PHE A 524 25.62 -16.93 19.69
N THR A 525 25.48 -15.95 18.82
CA THR A 525 24.34 -15.04 18.83
C THR A 525 23.67 -14.95 17.48
N SER A 526 22.37 -14.72 17.48
CA SER A 526 21.63 -14.33 16.28
C SER A 526 20.43 -13.48 16.67
N PHE A 527 19.94 -12.70 15.72
CA PHE A 527 18.63 -12.06 15.86
C PHE A 527 17.53 -13.08 16.12
N TRP A 528 17.67 -14.29 15.60
CA TRP A 528 16.65 -15.31 15.71
C TRP A 528 16.70 -15.96 17.11
N SER A 529 15.56 -15.93 17.81
CA SER A 529 15.41 -16.59 19.09
C SER A 529 14.96 -18.03 18.90
N TYR A 530 15.96 -18.92 18.81
CA TYR A 530 15.81 -20.37 18.89
C TYR A 530 15.43 -20.81 20.31
#